data_AF-A0A8H4VWA2-F1
#
_entry.id   AF-A0A8H4VWA2-F1
#
_cell.length_a   1.000
_cell.length_b   1.000
_cell.length_c   1.000
_cell.angle_alpha   90.00
_cell.angle_beta   90.00
_cell.angle_gamma   90.00
#
_symmetry.space_group_name_H-M   'P 1'
#
loop_
_entity.id
_entity.type
_entity.pdbx_description
1 polymer ?
#
loop_
_entity_poly.entity_id
_entity_poly.type
_entity_poly.pdbx_seq_one_letter_code
_entity_poly.pdbx_strand_id
1 'polypeptide(L)'
;MAALNNFAIILAIFIDTIHVMGMLSTARMPEFWILRDLAGVHLHVILTPATFFFAVMSFNQHTTTEDVVKASLARSEGRTFVLTGTSENTIGGATAIAFAHGKLKIIFLTGRTSHKSVSVIKEIKSIDRNIDVVFVSLDLTDQESVRSCAKEILETGKAEKIHGLINCAGVTSTMPYSTTKQSIEMQ
;
A
#
# COMPACT_ATOMS: atom_id res chain seq x y z
N MET A 1 15.13 3.77 -18.76
CA MET A 1 15.08 4.83 -17.73
C MET A 1 13.85 4.74 -16.81
N ALA A 2 12.64 4.37 -17.28
CA ALA A 2 11.44 4.27 -16.43
C ALA A 2 11.53 3.22 -15.30
N ALA A 3 12.14 2.05 -15.55
CA ALA A 3 12.28 0.99 -14.54
C ALA A 3 13.18 1.39 -13.35
N LEU A 4 14.21 2.22 -13.58
CA LEU A 4 15.09 2.71 -12.50
C LEU A 4 14.36 3.71 -11.59
N ASN A 5 13.48 4.55 -12.15
CA ASN A 5 12.66 5.47 -11.36
C ASN A 5 11.64 4.69 -10.51
N ASN A 6 11.02 3.64 -11.05
CA ASN A 6 10.13 2.78 -10.26
C ASN A 6 10.88 2.03 -9.16
N PHE A 7 12.09 1.53 -9.42
CA PHE A 7 12.91 0.86 -8.41
C PHE A 7 13.25 1.78 -7.22
N ALA A 8 13.70 3.01 -7.50
CA ALA A 8 14.01 3.98 -6.46
C ALA A 8 12.77 4.40 -5.66
N ILE A 9 11.62 4.56 -6.32
CA ILE A 9 10.35 4.91 -5.67
C ILE A 9 9.85 3.76 -4.78
N ILE A 10 9.83 2.53 -5.29
CA ILE A 10 9.43 1.35 -4.50
C ILE A 10 10.33 1.21 -3.27
N LEU A 11 11.65 1.27 -3.48
CA LEU A 11 12.61 1.11 -2.40
C LEU A 11 12.55 2.26 -1.39
N ALA A 12 12.38 3.51 -1.84
CA ALA A 12 12.21 4.67 -0.96
C ALA A 12 10.93 4.58 -0.13
N ILE A 13 9.79 4.15 -0.71
CA ILE A 13 8.54 4.03 0.05
C ILE A 13 8.63 2.86 1.06
N PHE A 14 9.29 1.75 0.73
CA PHE A 14 9.53 0.67 1.70
C PHE A 14 10.51 1.07 2.82
N ILE A 15 11.57 1.83 2.52
CA ILE A 15 12.57 2.29 3.51
C ILE A 15 12.03 3.40 4.40
N ASP A 16 11.23 4.34 3.86
CA ASP A 16 10.61 5.42 4.63
C ASP A 16 9.55 4.88 5.59
N THR A 17 8.89 3.77 5.27
CA THR A 17 7.95 3.13 6.21
C THR A 17 8.66 2.63 7.46
N ILE A 18 9.87 2.08 7.32
CA ILE A 18 10.70 1.64 8.44
C ILE A 18 11.21 2.85 9.27
N HIS A 19 11.64 3.93 8.62
CA HIS A 19 12.15 5.12 9.31
C HIS A 19 11.05 5.98 9.96
N VAL A 20 9.89 6.14 9.30
CA VAL A 20 8.75 6.88 9.85
C VAL A 20 8.15 6.16 11.06
N MET A 21 8.08 4.82 11.03
CA MET A 21 7.63 4.04 12.20
C MET A 21 8.59 4.17 13.39
N GLY A 22 9.91 4.23 13.16
CA GLY A 22 10.90 4.52 14.22
C GLY A 22 10.78 5.92 14.85
N MET A 23 10.37 6.94 14.08
CA MET A 23 10.07 8.28 14.63
C MET A 23 8.75 8.33 15.41
N LEU A 24 7.76 7.51 15.06
CA LEU A 24 6.46 7.47 15.75
C LEU A 24 6.55 6.94 17.20
N SER A 25 7.60 6.17 17.52
CA SER A 25 7.88 5.68 18.89
C SER A 25 8.30 6.80 19.86
N THR A 26 8.79 7.95 19.37
CA THR A 26 9.40 8.99 20.23
C THR A 26 8.71 10.36 20.23
N ALA A 27 7.60 10.54 19.51
CA ALA A 27 6.91 11.83 19.47
C ALA A 27 5.38 11.71 19.66
N ARG A 28 4.85 12.34 20.71
CA ARG A 28 3.46 12.83 20.71
C ARG A 28 3.35 13.93 19.67
N MET A 29 2.68 13.70 18.56
CA MET A 29 2.18 14.78 17.71
C MET A 29 0.82 14.44 17.06
N PRO A 30 -0.02 15.46 16.83
CA PRO A 30 -1.39 15.32 16.36
C PRO A 30 -1.49 15.20 14.82
N GLU A 31 -2.58 14.56 14.39
CA GLU A 31 -3.20 14.48 13.05
C GLU A 31 -2.41 14.93 11.80
N PHE A 32 -2.05 13.97 10.93
CA PHE A 32 -1.87 14.05 9.45
C PHE A 32 -1.00 12.88 8.92
N TRP A 33 -1.14 12.28 7.72
CA TRP A 33 -1.94 12.50 6.50
C TRP A 33 -1.97 11.20 5.66
N ILE A 34 -3.05 11.05 4.89
CA ILE A 34 -3.15 10.19 3.70
C ILE A 34 -2.63 10.98 2.47
N LEU A 35 -1.83 10.32 1.62
CA LEU A 35 -1.39 10.70 0.26
C LEU A 35 -0.43 11.91 0.15
N ARG A 36 0.86 11.62 -0.08
CA ARG A 36 1.84 12.61 -0.55
C ARG A 36 1.93 12.54 -2.08
N ASP A 37 1.34 13.54 -2.74
CA ASP A 37 1.42 13.73 -4.19
C ASP A 37 2.78 14.34 -4.56
N LEU A 38 3.54 13.66 -5.42
CA LEU A 38 4.82 14.12 -5.95
C LEU A 38 4.61 14.73 -7.34
N ALA A 39 4.22 16.00 -7.40
CA ALA A 39 4.50 16.89 -8.55
C ALA A 39 4.12 18.34 -8.22
N GLY A 40 5.12 19.20 -8.07
CA GLY A 40 4.89 20.64 -8.02
C GLY A 40 4.42 21.16 -9.37
N VAL A 41 3.18 21.67 -9.43
CA VAL A 41 2.70 22.54 -10.51
C VAL A 41 1.89 23.66 -9.86
N HIS A 42 2.47 24.87 -9.82
CA HIS A 42 1.75 26.10 -9.47
C HIS A 42 0.69 26.37 -10.56
N LEU A 43 -0.60 26.23 -10.22
CA LEU A 43 -1.70 26.53 -11.14
C LEU A 43 -2.23 27.95 -10.87
N HIS A 44 -2.00 28.86 -11.83
CA HIS A 44 -2.72 30.12 -11.91
C HIS A 44 -4.15 29.81 -12.39
N VAL A 45 -5.13 29.86 -11.48
CA VAL A 45 -6.53 29.53 -11.79
C VAL A 45 -7.27 30.82 -12.17
N ILE A 46 -7.61 30.95 -13.46
CA ILE A 46 -8.64 31.87 -13.92
C ILE A 46 -9.99 31.16 -13.72
N LEU A 47 -10.78 31.69 -12.80
CA LEU A 47 -12.08 31.18 -12.36
C LEU A 47 -13.15 31.36 -13.46
N THR A 48 -13.85 30.28 -13.80
CA THR A 48 -15.21 30.34 -14.37
C THR A 48 -16.17 29.56 -13.46
N PRO A 49 -17.35 30.11 -13.09
CA PRO A 49 -18.07 29.69 -11.89
C PRO A 49 -19.16 28.62 -12.15
N ALA A 50 -18.86 27.54 -12.89
CA ALA A 50 -19.89 26.58 -13.30
C ALA A 50 -19.71 25.12 -12.86
N THR A 51 -18.60 24.71 -12.25
CA THR A 51 -18.45 23.29 -11.85
C THR A 51 -17.57 23.13 -10.62
N PHE A 52 -18.14 23.31 -9.43
CA PHE A 52 -17.44 23.02 -8.18
C PHE A 52 -18.38 22.33 -7.17
N PHE A 53 -18.82 21.13 -7.52
CA PHE A 53 -19.21 20.13 -6.52
C PHE A 53 -18.00 19.22 -6.29
N PHE A 54 -16.98 19.73 -5.58
CA PHE A 54 -16.07 18.85 -4.88
C PHE A 54 -16.81 18.38 -3.63
N ALA A 55 -17.42 17.19 -3.70
CA ALA A 55 -17.88 16.52 -2.50
C ALA A 55 -16.65 16.29 -1.60
N VAL A 56 -16.54 17.07 -0.52
CA VAL A 56 -15.57 16.80 0.54
C VAL A 56 -16.05 15.53 1.23
N MET A 57 -15.38 14.42 0.95
CA MET A 57 -15.62 13.19 1.70
C MET A 57 -15.01 13.36 3.08
N SER A 58 -15.85 13.35 4.12
CA SER A 58 -15.41 13.40 5.51
C SER A 58 -15.29 11.98 6.04
N PHE A 59 -14.08 11.61 6.48
CA PHE A 59 -13.82 10.35 7.17
C PHE A 59 -13.67 10.61 8.67
N ASN A 60 -14.10 9.66 9.50
CA ASN A 60 -13.98 9.70 10.96
C ASN A 60 -13.59 8.32 11.51
N GLN A 61 -13.49 8.19 12.84
CA GLN A 61 -13.08 6.95 13.51
C GLN A 61 -14.03 5.73 13.29
N HIS A 62 -15.24 5.95 12.78
CA HIS A 62 -16.19 4.88 12.43
C HIS A 62 -16.14 4.51 10.94
N THR A 63 -15.42 5.28 10.12
CA THR A 63 -15.24 4.97 8.71
C THR A 63 -14.47 3.67 8.56
N THR A 64 -15.06 2.71 7.84
CA THR A 64 -14.39 1.44 7.60
C THR A 64 -13.46 1.52 6.40
N THR A 65 -12.59 0.52 6.26
CA THR A 65 -11.75 0.37 5.07
C THR A 65 -12.61 0.31 3.81
N GLU A 66 -13.74 -0.40 3.85
CA GLU A 66 -14.65 -0.50 2.71
C GLU A 66 -15.21 0.86 2.32
N ASP A 67 -15.52 1.74 3.27
CA ASP A 67 -16.03 3.09 3.00
C ASP A 67 -14.98 3.96 2.29
N VAL A 68 -13.73 3.93 2.77
CA VAL A 68 -12.60 4.67 2.15
C VAL A 68 -12.27 4.11 0.77
N VAL A 69 -12.34 2.80 0.61
CA VAL A 69 -12.09 2.16 -0.67
C VAL A 69 -13.22 2.48 -1.65
N LYS A 70 -14.50 2.34 -1.26
CA LYS A 70 -15.68 2.74 -2.05
C LYS A 70 -15.59 4.18 -2.55
N ALA A 71 -15.24 5.09 -1.65
CA ALA A 71 -14.96 6.49 -1.94
C ALA A 71 -13.91 6.71 -3.04
N SER A 72 -12.97 5.79 -3.14
CA SER A 72 -11.79 5.87 -4.00
C SER A 72 -11.85 4.95 -5.23
N LEU A 73 -12.88 4.11 -5.38
CA LEU A 73 -12.96 3.07 -6.43
C LEU A 73 -12.91 3.64 -7.85
N ALA A 74 -13.58 4.78 -8.08
CA ALA A 74 -13.53 5.45 -9.39
C ALA A 74 -12.09 5.87 -9.76
N ARG A 75 -11.21 6.01 -8.77
CA ARG A 75 -9.78 6.29 -8.95
C ARG A 75 -8.91 5.04 -8.95
N SER A 76 -9.44 3.83 -8.81
CA SER A 76 -8.64 2.59 -8.83
C SER A 76 -8.78 1.77 -10.12
N GLU A 77 -9.76 2.07 -10.97
CA GLU A 77 -10.02 1.32 -12.20
C GLU A 77 -8.80 1.28 -13.12
N GLY A 78 -8.42 0.08 -13.57
CA GLY A 78 -7.28 -0.13 -14.47
C GLY A 78 -5.91 0.13 -13.84
N ARG A 79 -5.83 0.36 -12.53
CA ARG A 79 -4.58 0.70 -11.84
C ARG A 79 -3.91 -0.51 -11.19
N THR A 80 -2.65 -0.31 -10.83
CA THR A 80 -1.78 -1.31 -10.20
C THR A 80 -1.43 -0.86 -8.79
N PHE A 81 -1.67 -1.73 -7.81
CA PHE A 81 -1.39 -1.45 -6.40
C PHE A 81 -0.51 -2.52 -5.77
N VAL A 82 0.27 -2.13 -4.76
CA VAL A 82 1.04 -3.03 -3.89
C VAL A 82 0.50 -2.90 -2.47
N LEU A 83 0.23 -4.01 -1.80
CA LEU A 83 -0.27 -4.03 -0.43
C LEU A 83 0.62 -4.92 0.43
N THR A 84 0.93 -4.47 1.66
CA THR A 84 1.72 -5.23 2.63
C THR A 84 0.85 -5.85 3.71
N GLY A 85 1.22 -7.04 4.18
CA GLY A 85 0.55 -7.68 5.32
C GLY A 85 -0.80 -8.27 4.93
N THR A 86 -0.92 -8.82 3.72
CA THR A 86 -2.18 -9.24 3.10
C THR A 86 -2.56 -10.69 3.41
N SER A 87 -2.24 -11.16 4.60
CA SER A 87 -2.68 -12.49 5.07
C SER A 87 -4.17 -12.48 5.41
N GLU A 88 -4.76 -13.65 5.51
CA GLU A 88 -6.12 -13.85 6.00
C GLU A 88 -6.29 -13.24 7.40
N ASN A 89 -7.48 -12.68 7.67
CA ASN A 89 -7.85 -12.08 8.96
C ASN A 89 -6.96 -10.90 9.39
N THR A 90 -6.33 -10.21 8.44
CA THR A 90 -5.61 -8.95 8.69
C THR A 90 -6.31 -7.76 8.06
N ILE A 91 -6.00 -6.55 8.53
CA ILE A 91 -6.44 -5.30 7.90
C ILE A 91 -5.96 -5.24 6.44
N GLY A 92 -4.73 -5.66 6.16
CA GLY A 92 -4.20 -5.69 4.79
C GLY A 92 -4.97 -6.66 3.87
N GLY A 93 -5.36 -7.82 4.38
CA GLY A 93 -6.18 -8.80 3.64
C GLY A 93 -7.57 -8.25 3.32
N ALA A 94 -8.27 -7.71 4.33
CA ALA A 94 -9.58 -7.08 4.15
C ALA A 94 -9.51 -5.88 3.18
N THR A 95 -8.45 -5.06 3.29
CA THR A 95 -8.19 -3.95 2.35
C THR A 95 -8.03 -4.46 0.93
N ALA A 96 -7.25 -5.52 0.70
CA ALA A 96 -7.05 -6.10 -0.63
C ALA A 96 -8.36 -6.59 -1.25
N ILE A 97 -9.21 -7.23 -0.45
CA ILE A 97 -10.54 -7.70 -0.87
C ILE A 97 -11.45 -6.51 -1.22
N ALA A 98 -11.50 -5.48 -0.38
CA ALA A 98 -12.28 -4.27 -0.66
C ALA A 98 -11.86 -3.61 -1.98
N PHE A 99 -10.54 -3.54 -2.23
CA PHE A 99 -9.97 -2.97 -3.45
C PHE A 99 -10.35 -3.75 -4.72
N ALA A 100 -10.69 -5.05 -4.60
CA ALA A 100 -11.15 -5.86 -5.72
C ALA A 100 -12.44 -5.34 -6.35
N HIS A 101 -13.28 -4.61 -5.60
CA HIS A 101 -14.48 -3.96 -6.16
C HIS A 101 -14.15 -2.78 -7.09
N GLY A 102 -12.88 -2.36 -7.13
CA GLY A 102 -12.39 -1.22 -7.88
C GLY A 102 -11.92 -1.48 -9.29
N LYS A 103 -12.15 -2.67 -9.84
CA LYS A 103 -11.72 -3.07 -11.20
C LYS A 103 -10.25 -2.78 -11.46
N LEU A 104 -9.39 -3.19 -10.52
CA LEU A 104 -7.95 -3.03 -10.65
C LEU A 104 -7.42 -3.78 -11.87
N LYS A 105 -6.30 -3.32 -12.42
CA LYS A 105 -5.57 -4.10 -13.41
C LYS A 105 -4.76 -5.20 -12.73
N ILE A 106 -3.93 -4.81 -11.76
CA ILE A 106 -3.02 -5.71 -11.03
C ILE A 106 -3.04 -5.35 -9.54
N ILE A 107 -2.99 -6.36 -8.68
CA ILE A 107 -2.74 -6.21 -7.25
C ILE A 107 -1.59 -7.12 -6.82
N PHE A 108 -0.54 -6.51 -6.28
CA PHE A 108 0.56 -7.22 -5.65
C PHE A 108 0.28 -7.38 -4.17
N LEU A 109 0.12 -8.62 -3.73
CA LEU A 109 -0.06 -9.00 -2.35
C LEU A 109 1.28 -9.39 -1.77
N THR A 110 1.68 -8.77 -0.65
CA THR A 110 2.98 -9.03 -0.05
C THR A 110 2.87 -9.44 1.41
N GLY A 111 3.73 -10.35 1.81
CA GLY A 111 3.83 -10.84 3.18
C GLY A 111 4.81 -11.99 3.31
N ARG A 112 5.04 -12.45 4.55
CA ARG A 112 6.07 -13.46 4.83
C ARG A 112 5.73 -14.85 4.33
N THR A 113 4.45 -15.14 4.12
CA THR A 113 4.01 -16.52 3.91
C THR A 113 2.86 -16.59 2.91
N SER A 114 3.12 -17.18 1.74
CA SER A 114 2.16 -17.24 0.63
C SER A 114 0.89 -18.01 0.96
N HIS A 115 0.97 -19.11 1.72
CA HIS A 115 -0.21 -19.92 2.05
C HIS A 115 -1.26 -19.14 2.86
N LYS A 116 -0.84 -18.15 3.64
CA LYS A 116 -1.74 -17.30 4.44
C LYS A 116 -2.50 -16.27 3.59
N SER A 117 -2.12 -16.08 2.33
CA SER A 117 -2.78 -15.15 1.41
C SER A 117 -3.66 -15.88 0.39
N VAL A 118 -3.69 -17.22 0.39
CA VAL A 118 -4.45 -18.01 -0.61
C VAL A 118 -5.95 -17.74 -0.54
N SER A 119 -6.51 -17.63 0.66
CA SER A 119 -7.92 -17.27 0.88
C SER A 119 -8.23 -15.88 0.32
N VAL A 120 -7.39 -14.88 0.64
CA VAL A 120 -7.48 -13.51 0.12
C VAL A 120 -7.44 -13.50 -1.41
N ILE A 121 -6.52 -14.24 -2.03
CA ILE A 121 -6.43 -14.35 -3.50
C ILE A 121 -7.72 -14.94 -4.09
N LYS A 122 -8.24 -16.02 -3.49
CA LYS A 122 -9.49 -16.66 -3.94
C LYS A 122 -10.67 -15.69 -3.86
N GLU A 123 -10.76 -14.94 -2.77
CA GLU A 123 -11.84 -13.99 -2.55
C GLU A 123 -11.79 -12.82 -3.56
N ILE A 124 -10.61 -12.23 -3.77
CA ILE A 124 -10.39 -11.22 -4.82
C ILE A 124 -10.84 -11.74 -6.18
N LYS A 125 -10.42 -12.96 -6.55
CA LYS A 125 -10.79 -13.60 -7.82
C LYS A 125 -12.28 -13.96 -7.91
N SER A 126 -12.97 -14.12 -6.78
CA SER A 126 -14.41 -14.33 -6.76
C SER A 126 -15.18 -13.04 -7.05
N ILE A 127 -14.64 -11.89 -6.63
CA ILE A 127 -15.19 -10.56 -6.87
C ILE A 127 -14.94 -10.12 -8.31
N ASP A 128 -13.69 -10.21 -8.77
CA ASP A 128 -13.30 -9.89 -10.14
C ASP A 128 -12.18 -10.81 -10.62
N ARG A 129 -12.52 -11.69 -11.57
CA ARG A 129 -11.59 -12.66 -12.16
C ARG A 129 -10.52 -12.00 -13.03
N ASN A 130 -10.79 -10.79 -13.53
CA ASN A 130 -9.90 -10.08 -14.46
C ASN A 130 -8.73 -9.40 -13.75
N ILE A 131 -8.84 -9.15 -12.43
CA ILE A 131 -7.75 -8.57 -11.64
C ILE A 131 -6.59 -9.55 -11.62
N ASP A 132 -5.42 -9.15 -12.11
CA ASP A 132 -4.22 -9.97 -12.01
C ASP A 132 -3.66 -9.90 -10.59
N VAL A 133 -3.69 -11.01 -9.87
CA VAL A 133 -3.27 -11.08 -8.46
C VAL A 133 -1.92 -11.77 -8.41
N VAL A 134 -0.91 -11.07 -7.91
CA VAL A 134 0.45 -11.59 -7.80
C VAL A 134 0.87 -11.56 -6.33
N PHE A 135 1.24 -12.71 -5.78
CA PHE A 135 1.85 -12.75 -4.46
C PHE A 135 3.37 -12.64 -4.59
N VAL A 136 3.99 -11.80 -3.77
CA VAL A 136 5.44 -11.65 -3.66
C VAL A 136 5.85 -11.73 -2.20
N SER A 137 6.87 -12.54 -1.89
CA SER A 137 7.35 -12.69 -0.52
C SER A 137 7.96 -11.38 -0.01
N LEU A 138 7.60 -10.99 1.21
CA LEU A 138 8.12 -9.79 1.87
C LEU A 138 8.21 -9.99 3.37
N ASP A 139 9.42 -9.82 3.90
CA ASP A 139 9.68 -9.64 5.32
C ASP A 139 10.22 -8.23 5.57
N LEU A 140 9.40 -7.37 6.16
CA LEU A 140 9.79 -5.98 6.48
C LEU A 140 10.85 -5.90 7.59
N THR A 141 11.12 -7.00 8.29
CA THR A 141 12.19 -7.09 9.29
C THR A 141 13.56 -7.38 8.67
N ASP A 142 13.62 -7.57 7.35
CA ASP A 142 14.85 -7.86 6.62
C ASP A 142 14.97 -6.98 5.36
N GLN A 143 15.92 -6.03 5.37
CA GLN A 143 16.12 -5.13 4.23
C GLN A 143 16.52 -5.85 2.93
N GLU A 144 17.15 -7.03 3.02
CA GLU A 144 17.44 -7.84 1.82
C GLU A 144 16.16 -8.42 1.24
N SER A 145 15.22 -8.83 2.10
CA SER A 145 13.89 -9.28 1.68
C SER A 145 13.13 -8.15 0.98
N VAL A 146 13.18 -6.93 1.52
CA VAL A 146 12.57 -5.75 0.89
C VAL A 146 13.12 -5.51 -0.52
N ARG A 147 14.46 -5.52 -0.67
CA ARG A 147 15.11 -5.33 -1.99
C ARG A 147 14.74 -6.44 -2.97
N SER A 148 14.70 -7.68 -2.48
CA SER A 148 14.34 -8.85 -3.29
C SER A 148 12.89 -8.81 -3.74
N CYS A 149 11.97 -8.44 -2.85
CA CYS A 149 10.55 -8.24 -3.16
C CYS A 149 10.36 -7.17 -4.24
N ALA A 150 11.01 -6.02 -4.10
CA ALA A 150 10.95 -4.95 -5.08
C ALA A 150 11.47 -5.41 -6.45
N LYS A 151 12.59 -6.15 -6.46
CA LYS A 151 13.15 -6.73 -7.68
C LYS A 151 12.18 -7.72 -8.34
N GLU A 152 11.61 -8.64 -7.57
CA GLU A 152 10.66 -9.65 -8.07
C GLU A 152 9.41 -8.98 -8.67
N ILE A 153 8.85 -7.95 -8.02
CA ILE A 153 7.73 -7.16 -8.55
C ILE A 153 8.08 -6.57 -9.92
N LEU A 154 9.27 -5.99 -10.08
CA LEU A 154 9.71 -5.42 -11.35
C LEU A 154 9.93 -6.49 -12.42
N GLU A 155 10.53 -7.62 -12.04
CA GLU A 155 10.83 -8.75 -12.94
C GLU A 155 9.57 -9.43 -13.47
N THR A 156 8.41 -9.27 -12.83
CA THR A 156 7.14 -9.73 -13.39
C THR A 156 6.80 -9.08 -14.73
N GLY A 157 7.39 -7.93 -15.05
CA GLY A 157 7.02 -7.11 -16.22
C GLY A 157 5.66 -6.43 -16.10
N LYS A 158 4.92 -6.67 -15.00
CA LYS A 158 3.58 -6.12 -14.74
C LYS A 158 3.62 -4.77 -14.01
N ALA A 159 4.76 -4.42 -13.43
CA ALA A 159 4.98 -3.19 -12.66
C ALA A 159 5.50 -2.01 -13.50
N GLU A 160 4.97 -1.81 -14.71
CA GLU A 160 5.32 -0.65 -15.55
C GLU A 160 5.00 0.68 -14.84
N LYS A 161 3.89 0.71 -14.10
CA LYS A 161 3.51 1.83 -13.23
C LYS A 161 2.75 1.33 -12.00
N ILE A 162 3.28 1.64 -10.83
CA ILE A 162 2.58 1.43 -9.55
C ILE A 162 1.84 2.73 -9.21
N HIS A 163 0.55 2.62 -8.95
CA HIS A 163 -0.34 3.76 -8.70
C HIS A 163 -0.58 3.99 -7.21
N GLY A 164 -0.33 2.97 -6.38
CA GLY A 164 -0.40 3.10 -4.93
C GLY A 164 0.30 1.95 -4.22
N LEU A 165 0.85 2.28 -3.05
CA LEU A 165 1.36 1.34 -2.07
C LEU A 165 0.57 1.54 -0.77
N ILE A 166 0.04 0.46 -0.22
CA ILE A 166 -0.71 0.48 1.03
C ILE A 166 0.04 -0.34 2.08
N ASN A 167 0.58 0.37 3.06
CA ASN A 167 1.36 -0.23 4.13
C ASN A 167 0.44 -0.58 5.31
N CYS A 168 -0.05 -1.82 5.32
CA CYS A 168 -0.86 -2.35 6.41
C CYS A 168 -0.10 -3.32 7.33
N ALA A 169 1.13 -3.70 6.98
CA ALA A 169 1.90 -4.63 7.79
C ALA A 169 2.42 -3.92 9.04
N GLY A 170 2.06 -4.47 10.20
CA GLY A 170 2.61 -4.08 11.48
C GLY A 170 2.65 -5.30 12.38
N VAL A 171 3.60 -5.32 13.31
CA VAL A 171 3.51 -6.16 14.50
C VAL A 171 3.34 -5.23 15.69
N THR A 172 2.84 -5.77 16.81
CA THR A 172 2.63 -4.96 18.01
C THR A 172 3.26 -5.70 19.17
N SER A 173 4.14 -5.01 19.89
CA SER A 173 4.81 -5.50 21.12
C SER A 173 5.68 -6.74 20.91
N THR A 174 6.93 -6.55 20.49
CA THR A 174 7.95 -7.59 20.67
C THR A 174 8.48 -7.53 22.11
N MET A 175 7.91 -8.35 22.99
CA MET A 175 8.46 -8.58 24.33
C MET A 175 8.99 -10.02 24.41
N PRO A 176 10.28 -10.23 24.75
CA PRO A 176 11.29 -9.21 25.08
C PRO A 176 11.75 -8.39 23.86
N TYR A 177 12.40 -7.25 24.13
CA TYR A 177 13.04 -6.40 23.12
C TYR A 177 13.86 -7.26 22.15
N SER A 178 13.70 -6.98 20.86
CA SER A 178 14.41 -7.68 19.80
C SER A 178 14.83 -6.71 18.70
N THR A 179 15.84 -7.14 17.93
CA THR A 179 16.34 -6.39 16.79
C THR A 179 16.21 -7.21 15.51
N THR A 180 16.10 -6.51 14.38
CA THR A 180 16.22 -7.08 13.05
C THR A 180 17.63 -7.62 12.79
N LYS A 181 17.83 -8.33 11.68
CA LYS A 181 19.16 -8.78 11.23
C LYS A 181 20.16 -7.62 11.10
N GLN A 182 19.66 -6.42 10.78
CA GLN A 182 20.46 -5.22 10.63
C GLN A 182 20.61 -4.42 11.96
N SER A 183 20.28 -5.03 13.10
CA SER A 183 20.36 -4.40 14.43
C SER A 183 19.45 -3.17 14.61
N ILE A 184 18.34 -3.12 13.89
CA ILE A 184 17.29 -2.10 14.05
C ILE A 184 16.25 -2.63 15.03
N GLU A 185 15.69 -1.79 15.88
CA GLU A 185 14.65 -2.20 16.84
C GLU A 185 13.39 -2.71 16.12
N MET A 186 12.77 -3.75 16.70
CA MET A 186 11.56 -4.38 16.20
C MET A 186 10.32 -3.70 16.79
N GLN A 187 9.63 -2.91 15.96
CA GLN A 187 8.37 -2.22 16.25
C GLN A 187 7.19 -3.20 16.38
#